data_AF-A0A7X9GZE6-F1
#
_entry.id   AF-A0A7X9GZE6-F1
#
_cell.length_a   1.000
_cell.length_b   1.000
_cell.length_c   1.000
_cell.angle_alpha   90.00
_cell.angle_beta   90.00
_cell.angle_gamma   90.00
#
_symmetry.space_group_name_H-M   'P 1'
#
loop_
_entity.id
_entity.type
_entity.pdbx_description
1 polymer ?
#
loop_
_entity_poly.entity_id
_entity_poly.type
_entity_poly.pdbx_seq_one_letter_code
_entity_poly.pdbx_strand_id
1 'polypeptide(L)'
;IANEFYPDLIDANHAYKVSSWLFGCHLYHNYSLVATLGATRPKEVFYGNNRADFSVIPGNMAPGILFRQPDHFENYDDWPFLWGQNEGTIAGNTGYLIFGSAFKNMVER
;
A
#
# COMPACT_ATOMS: atom_id res chain seq x y z
N ILE A 1 -0.40 9.19 -16.58
CA ILE A 1 -1.30 10.15 -17.25
C ILE A 1 -0.82 11.59 -17.10
N ALA A 2 -0.83 12.22 -15.92
CA ALA A 2 -0.39 13.63 -15.80
C ALA A 2 1.08 13.85 -16.24
N ASN A 3 2.02 13.06 -15.69
CA ASN A 3 3.43 13.06 -16.14
C ASN A 3 3.60 12.70 -17.62
N GLU A 4 2.69 11.91 -18.19
CA GLU A 4 2.79 11.50 -19.60
C GLU A 4 2.48 12.65 -20.57
N PHE A 5 1.55 13.54 -20.22
CA PHE A 5 1.21 14.72 -21.03
C PHE A 5 2.02 15.97 -20.64
N TYR A 6 2.53 16.03 -19.41
CA TYR A 6 3.24 17.18 -18.86
C TYR A 6 4.50 16.77 -18.07
N PRO A 7 5.49 16.11 -18.70
CA PRO A 7 6.67 15.57 -18.01
C PRO A 7 7.55 16.68 -17.40
N ASP A 8 7.60 17.86 -18.02
CA ASP A 8 8.39 19.00 -17.53
C ASP A 8 7.79 19.65 -16.27
N LEU A 9 6.51 19.40 -16.01
CA LEU A 9 5.79 19.94 -14.84
C LEU A 9 5.61 18.91 -13.74
N ILE A 10 5.40 17.64 -14.11
CA ILE A 10 5.10 16.56 -13.19
C ILE A 10 6.23 15.53 -13.25
N ASP A 11 7.08 15.52 -12.24
CA ASP A 11 8.21 14.60 -12.17
C ASP A 11 7.76 13.14 -11.96
N ALA A 12 8.39 12.21 -12.68
CA ALA A 12 8.21 10.77 -12.53
C ALA A 12 8.54 10.29 -11.10
N ASN A 13 9.44 10.99 -10.39
CA ASN A 13 9.81 10.69 -9.00
C ASN A 13 8.62 10.61 -8.03
N HIS A 14 7.50 11.25 -8.33
CA HIS A 14 6.28 11.12 -7.52
C HIS A 14 5.76 9.68 -7.46
N ALA A 15 5.80 8.95 -8.58
CA ALA A 15 5.35 7.56 -8.60
C ALA A 15 6.28 6.65 -7.79
N TYR A 16 7.60 6.89 -7.88
CA TYR A 16 8.58 6.17 -7.06
C TYR A 16 8.38 6.40 -5.57
N LYS A 17 8.09 7.65 -5.14
CA LYS A 17 7.80 7.96 -3.74
C LYS A 17 6.57 7.20 -3.22
N VAL A 18 5.51 7.07 -4.04
CA VAL A 18 4.32 6.28 -3.68
C VAL A 18 4.68 4.80 -3.53
N SER A 19 5.43 4.24 -4.47
CA SER A 19 5.90 2.85 -4.39
C SER A 19 6.75 2.62 -3.14
N SER A 20 7.71 3.51 -2.85
CA SER A 20 8.52 3.44 -1.63
C SER A 20 7.66 3.47 -0.37
N TRP A 21 6.67 4.36 -0.29
CA TRP A 21 5.73 4.42 0.82
C TRP A 21 4.98 3.10 1.00
N LEU A 22 4.38 2.55 -0.06
CA LEU A 22 3.64 1.29 -0.01
C LEU A 22 4.52 0.12 0.46
N PHE A 23 5.79 0.09 0.07
CA PHE A 23 6.70 -1.00 0.34
C PHE A 23 7.52 -0.85 1.63
N GLY A 24 7.21 0.12 2.49
CA GLY A 24 7.78 0.20 3.85
C GLY A 24 8.63 1.44 4.13
N CYS A 25 8.75 2.39 3.22
CA CYS A 25 9.35 3.70 3.49
C CYS A 25 8.29 4.69 4.02
N HIS A 26 7.65 4.34 5.13
CA HIS A 26 6.63 5.17 5.79
C HIS A 26 6.92 5.38 7.27
N LEU A 27 6.18 6.31 7.87
CA LEU A 27 6.36 6.73 9.25
C LEU A 27 5.64 5.76 10.18
N TYR A 28 6.30 4.71 10.66
CA TYR A 28 5.95 3.93 11.86
C TYR A 28 6.82 2.67 11.99
N HIS A 29 6.90 1.89 10.91
CA HIS A 29 7.68 0.66 10.82
C HIS A 29 8.16 0.45 9.37
N ASN A 30 9.04 -0.50 9.13
CA ASN A 30 9.55 -0.79 7.78
C ASN A 30 8.81 -1.93 7.05
N TYR A 31 7.57 -2.24 7.47
CA TYR A 31 6.76 -3.30 6.86
C TYR A 31 6.01 -2.79 5.63
N SER A 32 5.82 -3.67 4.65
CA SER A 32 5.03 -3.34 3.47
C SER A 32 3.54 -3.35 3.78
N LEU A 33 2.80 -2.42 3.17
CA LEU A 33 1.34 -2.37 3.23
C LEU A 33 0.68 -3.29 2.20
N VAL A 34 1.48 -3.91 1.33
CA VAL A 34 1.03 -4.83 0.29
C VAL A 34 1.38 -6.26 0.69
N ALA A 35 0.40 -7.16 0.61
CA ALA A 35 0.59 -8.58 0.84
C ALA A 35 1.66 -9.13 -0.10
N THR A 36 2.59 -9.91 0.46
CA THR A 36 3.63 -10.66 -0.26
C THR A 36 4.60 -9.84 -1.13
N LEU A 37 4.60 -8.51 -1.05
CA LEU A 37 5.44 -7.62 -1.86
C LEU A 37 6.02 -6.51 -0.97
N GLY A 38 7.26 -6.07 -1.21
CA GLY A 38 7.90 -4.96 -0.48
C GLY A 38 8.92 -5.40 0.57
N ALA A 39 9.31 -4.49 1.48
CA ALA A 39 10.43 -4.63 2.42
C ALA A 39 10.35 -5.85 3.37
N THR A 40 11.33 -5.95 4.28
CA THR A 40 11.71 -7.10 5.15
C THR A 40 10.55 -7.97 5.68
N ARG A 41 9.37 -7.38 5.92
CA ARG A 41 8.15 -8.10 6.27
C ARG A 41 6.94 -7.53 5.51
N PRO A 42 6.32 -8.29 4.59
CA PRO A 42 5.05 -7.93 3.98
C PRO A 42 3.87 -8.08 4.95
N LYS A 43 2.78 -7.36 4.67
CA LYS A 43 1.55 -7.43 5.46
C LYS A 43 1.05 -8.87 5.61
N GLU A 44 0.90 -9.33 6.86
CA GLU A 44 0.61 -10.73 7.18
C GLU A 44 -0.87 -11.04 7.38
N VAL A 45 -1.70 -10.04 7.68
CA VAL A 45 -3.14 -10.23 7.86
C VAL A 45 -3.93 -9.09 7.25
N PHE A 46 -5.15 -9.40 6.83
CA PHE A 46 -6.09 -8.42 6.31
C PHE A 46 -7.48 -8.62 6.89
N TYR A 47 -8.20 -7.51 7.04
CA TYR A 47 -9.65 -7.54 7.15
C TYR A 47 -10.26 -7.82 5.77
N GLY A 48 -10.28 -9.08 5.39
CA GLY A 48 -10.81 -9.55 4.10
C GLY A 48 -11.61 -10.86 4.25
N ASN A 49 -11.96 -11.49 3.14
CA ASN A 49 -12.78 -12.71 3.14
C ASN A 49 -12.19 -13.85 3.99
N ASN A 50 -10.88 -13.87 4.18
CA ASN A 50 -10.10 -14.84 4.93
C ASN A 50 -9.62 -14.33 6.32
N ARG A 51 -10.23 -13.25 6.84
CA ARG A 51 -9.82 -12.61 8.12
C ARG A 51 -9.84 -13.57 9.32
N ALA A 52 -10.71 -14.57 9.31
CA ALA A 52 -10.81 -15.57 10.37
C ALA A 52 -9.64 -16.58 10.34
N ASP A 53 -9.01 -16.74 9.17
CA ASP A 53 -7.91 -17.68 8.95
C ASP A 53 -6.53 -17.02 9.12
N PHE A 54 -6.48 -15.73 9.51
CA PHE A 54 -5.24 -14.95 9.67
C PHE A 54 -4.31 -15.08 8.46
N SER A 55 -4.90 -15.11 7.26
CA SER A 55 -4.18 -15.27 6.00
C SER A 55 -4.40 -14.07 5.08
N VAL A 56 -3.70 -14.05 3.93
CA VAL A 56 -3.76 -12.95 2.96
C VAL A 56 -3.98 -13.46 1.54
N ILE A 57 -4.57 -12.61 0.72
CA ILE A 57 -4.56 -12.77 -0.74
C ILE A 57 -3.31 -12.02 -1.25
N PRO A 58 -2.38 -12.68 -1.97
CA PRO A 58 -1.19 -12.02 -2.51
C PRO A 58 -1.54 -10.78 -3.35
N GLY A 59 -0.78 -9.70 -3.18
CA GLY A 59 -1.02 -8.44 -3.89
C GLY A 59 -2.16 -7.58 -3.36
N ASN A 60 -2.87 -8.01 -2.31
CA ASN A 60 -3.83 -7.18 -1.59
C ASN A 60 -3.12 -5.99 -0.91
N MET A 61 -3.71 -4.80 -0.94
CA MET A 61 -3.14 -3.57 -0.40
C MET A 61 -4.02 -3.04 0.74
N ALA A 62 -3.39 -2.74 1.88
CA ALA A 62 -4.08 -2.23 3.07
C ALA A 62 -4.14 -0.71 3.07
N PRO A 63 -5.18 -0.10 3.68
CA PRO A 63 -5.26 1.35 3.89
C PRO A 63 -3.99 1.92 4.53
N GLY A 64 -3.42 1.18 5.47
CA GLY A 64 -2.13 1.49 6.06
C GLY A 64 -2.22 2.25 7.37
N ILE A 65 -1.31 3.20 7.55
CA ILE A 65 -1.02 3.81 8.85
C ILE A 65 -2.03 4.89 9.17
N LEU A 66 -2.61 4.81 10.37
CA LEU A 66 -3.49 5.83 10.92
C LEU A 66 -2.70 6.76 11.85
N PHE A 67 -2.92 8.07 11.72
CA PHE A 67 -2.42 9.06 12.67
C PHE A 67 -3.50 9.36 13.71
N ARG A 68 -3.27 8.95 14.95
CA ARG A 68 -4.17 9.07 16.10
C ARG A 68 -3.74 10.22 16.99
N GLN A 69 -4.71 10.93 17.56
CA GLN A 69 -4.43 11.96 18.55
C GLN A 69 -3.89 11.35 19.87
N PRO A 70 -3.00 12.05 20.60
CA PRO A 70 -2.45 13.37 20.25
C PRO A 70 -1.34 13.31 19.18
N ASP A 71 -0.57 12.23 19.08
CA ASP A 71 0.62 12.14 18.20
C ASP A 71 1.09 10.68 17.95
N HIS A 72 0.16 9.73 17.81
CA HIS A 72 0.49 8.30 17.72
C HIS A 72 0.20 7.73 16.32
N PHE A 73 1.17 7.05 15.72
CA PHE A 73 0.95 6.26 14.51
C PHE A 73 0.50 4.84 14.87
N GLU A 74 -0.53 4.34 14.18
CA GLU A 74 -1.14 3.03 14.42
C GLU A 74 -1.19 2.22 13.11
N ASN A 75 -0.59 1.03 13.11
CA ASN A 75 -0.81 -0.04 12.13
C ASN A 75 -0.47 -1.40 12.75
N TYR A 76 -1.48 -2.11 13.26
CA TYR A 76 -1.25 -3.46 13.81
C TYR A 76 -1.25 -4.49 12.68
N ASP A 77 -0.10 -5.11 12.42
CA ASP A 77 0.11 -6.01 11.28
C ASP A 77 -0.26 -7.48 11.54
N ASP A 78 -0.50 -7.83 12.80
CA ASP A 78 -0.83 -9.18 13.26
C ASP A 78 -2.31 -9.34 13.63
N TRP A 79 -3.09 -8.26 13.59
CA TRP A 79 -4.48 -8.26 14.03
C TRP A 79 -5.45 -7.74 12.94
N PRO A 80 -6.23 -8.62 12.29
CA PRO A 80 -7.04 -8.22 11.15
C PRO A 80 -8.28 -7.40 11.53
N PHE A 81 -8.79 -7.51 12.77
CA PHE A 81 -10.09 -6.93 13.13
C PHE A 81 -10.09 -5.41 13.35
N LEU A 82 -8.94 -4.75 13.20
CA LEU A 82 -8.87 -3.30 13.04
C LEU A 82 -9.07 -2.94 11.56
N TRP A 83 -10.34 -2.93 11.16
CA TRP A 83 -10.79 -2.69 9.80
C TRP A 83 -10.13 -1.48 9.12
N GLY A 84 -10.13 -0.31 9.78
CA GLY A 84 -9.70 0.95 9.17
C GLY A 84 -8.24 1.02 8.71
N GLN A 85 -7.39 0.10 9.17
CA GLN A 85 -5.97 0.05 8.83
C GLN A 85 -5.56 -1.22 8.05
N ASN A 86 -6.41 -2.26 8.06
CA ASN A 86 -6.11 -3.59 7.54
C ASN A 86 -7.09 -4.09 6.47
N GLU A 87 -8.10 -3.30 6.09
CA GLU A 87 -9.08 -3.73 5.08
C GLU A 87 -8.47 -4.05 3.72
N GLY A 88 -8.93 -5.14 3.09
CA GLY A 88 -8.72 -5.35 1.66
C GLY A 88 -10.02 -5.12 0.90
N THR A 89 -10.16 -4.01 0.18
CA THR A 89 -11.35 -3.72 -0.64
C THR A 89 -11.09 -3.93 -2.12
N ILE A 90 -12.15 -4.27 -2.88
CA ILE A 90 -12.07 -4.30 -4.34
C ILE A 90 -11.65 -2.93 -4.89
N ALA A 91 -12.21 -1.84 -4.35
CA ALA A 91 -11.91 -0.48 -4.81
C ALA A 91 -10.44 -0.09 -4.58
N GLY A 92 -9.91 -0.31 -3.37
CA GLY A 92 -8.52 -0.02 -3.04
C GLY A 92 -7.54 -0.82 -3.90
N ASN A 93 -7.78 -2.12 -4.05
CA ASN A 93 -6.95 -2.98 -4.89
C ASN A 93 -7.03 -2.65 -6.38
N THR A 94 -8.20 -2.21 -6.86
CA THR A 94 -8.34 -1.75 -8.24
C THR A 94 -7.49 -0.50 -8.48
N GLY A 95 -7.48 0.44 -7.53
CA GLY A 95 -6.60 1.60 -7.58
C GLY A 95 -5.12 1.21 -7.60
N TYR A 96 -4.71 0.27 -6.75
CA TYR A 96 -3.36 -0.27 -6.72
C TYR A 96 -2.95 -0.95 -8.04
N LEU A 97 -3.85 -1.74 -8.64
CA LEU A 97 -3.60 -2.38 -9.94
C LEU A 97 -3.40 -1.35 -11.06
N ILE A 98 -4.26 -0.34 -11.12
CA ILE A 98 -4.15 0.75 -12.11
C ILE A 98 -2.85 1.52 -11.92
N PHE A 99 -2.49 1.84 -10.67
CA PHE A 99 -1.21 2.47 -10.34
C PHE A 99 -0.03 1.61 -10.81
N GLY A 100 -0.02 0.30 -10.49
CA GLY A 100 1.06 -0.61 -10.88
C GLY A 100 1.23 -0.70 -12.40
N SER A 101 0.12 -0.74 -13.15
CA SER A 101 0.15 -0.71 -14.62
C SER A 101 0.73 0.60 -15.16
N ALA A 102 0.28 1.74 -14.62
CA ALA A 102 0.81 3.06 -15.02
C ALA A 102 2.29 3.22 -14.65
N PHE A 103 2.71 2.72 -13.49
CA PHE A 103 4.09 2.75 -13.02
C PHE A 103 5.00 1.88 -13.90
N LYS A 104 4.58 0.65 -14.22
CA LYS A 104 5.30 -0.23 -15.16
C LYS A 104 5.54 0.47 -16.50
N ASN A 105 4.49 1.03 -17.10
CA ASN A 105 4.60 1.73 -18.39
C ASN A 105 5.49 2.98 -18.33
N MET A 106 5.62 3.62 -17.17
CA MET A 106 6.52 4.75 -16.97
C MET A 106 7.99 4.31 -16.88
N VAL A 107 8.26 3.19 -16.21
CA VAL A 107 9.61 2.63 -16.02
C VAL A 107 10.16 2.01 -17.31
N GLU A 108 9.30 1.42 -18.14
CA GLU A 108 9.70 0.77 -19.39
C GLU A 108 9.88 1.73 -20.58
N ARG A 109 9.66 3.03 -20.39
CA ARG A 109 9.90 4.08 -21.39
C ARG A 109 11.34 4.54 -21.36
#